data_AF-A0A7J3GWV6-F1
#
_entry.id   AF-A0A7J3GWV6-F1
#
_cell.length_a   1.000
_cell.length_b   1.000
_cell.length_c   1.000
_cell.angle_alpha   90.00
_cell.angle_beta   90.00
_cell.angle_gamma   90.00
#
_symmetry.space_group_name_H-M   'P 1'
#
loop_
_entity.id
_entity.type
_entity.pdbx_description
1 polymer ?
#
loop_
_entity_poly.entity_id
_entity_poly.type
_entity_poly.pdbx_seq_one_letter_code
_entity_poly.pdbx_strand_id
1 'polypeptide(L)' 'MPQVRIVYCVPCGFLPRAIQLASDLLNRYGTKYLKDFSVTLDTGDGGIFDVYVDGKLVFSRKAEGG' A
#
# COMPACT_ATOMS: atom_id res chain seq x y z
N MET A 1 13.50 8.58 4.11
CA MET A 1 13.51 7.38 3.26
C MET A 1 12.06 7.04 3.00
N PRO A 2 11.58 7.07 1.76
CA PRO A 2 10.15 6.93 1.44
C PRO A 2 9.61 5.59 1.94
N GLN A 3 8.67 5.66 2.90
CA GLN A 3 7.97 4.50 3.47
C GLN A 3 6.56 4.42 2.91
N VAL A 4 6.24 3.35 2.18
CA VAL A 4 4.87 3.10 1.72
C VAL A 4 4.21 2.08 2.63
N ARG A 5 3.02 2.39 3.13
CA ARG A 5 2.21 1.48 3.95
C ARG A 5 0.86 1.28 3.29
N ILE A 6 0.52 0.04 2.99
CA ILE A 6 -0.75 -0.37 2.37
C ILE A 6 -1.56 -1.11 3.43
N VAL A 7 -2.66 -0.50 3.89
CA VAL A 7 -3.58 -1.11 4.84
C VAL A 7 -4.75 -1.72 4.07
N TYR A 8 -4.98 -3.02 4.21
CA TYR A 8 -5.97 -3.73 3.42
C TYR A 8 -6.81 -4.70 4.25
N CYS A 9 -8.08 -4.84 3.88
CA CYS A 9 -8.97 -5.84 4.44
C CYS A 9 -8.66 -7.24 3.87
N VAL A 10 -8.21 -8.15 4.75
CA VAL A 10 -7.91 -9.56 4.41
C VAL A 10 -9.16 -10.33 3.97
N PRO A 11 -10.24 -10.40 4.76
CA PRO A 11 -11.43 -11.18 4.37
C PRO A 11 -12.18 -10.58 3.16
N CYS A 12 -11.90 -9.32 2.81
CA CYS A 12 -12.54 -8.65 1.68
C CYS A 12 -11.89 -8.99 0.32
N GLY A 13 -10.84 -9.82 0.29
CA GLY A 13 -10.18 -10.23 -0.94
C GLY A 13 -9.22 -9.19 -1.53
N PHE A 14 -8.75 -8.21 -0.75
CA PHE A 14 -7.81 -7.19 -1.24
C PHE A 14 -6.34 -7.59 -1.22
N LEU A 15 -6.00 -8.75 -0.65
CA LEU A 15 -4.63 -9.24 -0.60
C LEU A 15 -3.94 -9.27 -1.99
N PRO A 16 -4.55 -9.84 -3.07
CA PRO A 16 -3.90 -9.87 -4.38
C PRO A 16 -3.63 -8.46 -4.93
N ARG A 17 -4.57 -7.52 -4.73
CA ARG A 17 -4.43 -6.13 -5.15
C ARG A 17 -3.32 -5.41 -4.37
N ALA A 18 -3.23 -5.65 -3.06
CA ALA A 18 -2.18 -5.10 -2.20
C ALA A 18 -0.79 -5.61 -2.60
N ILE A 19 -0.66 -6.92 -2.87
CA ILE A 19 0.59 -7.54 -3.35
C ILE A 19 0.99 -6.95 -4.70
N GLN A 20 0.06 -6.89 -5.67
CA GLN A 20 0.36 -6.35 -7.00
C GLN A 20 0.87 -4.91 -6.92
N LEU A 21 0.20 -4.05 -6.14
CA LEU A 21 0.63 -2.67 -5.93
C LEU A 21 2.02 -2.61 -5.29
N ALA A 22 2.28 -3.43 -4.28
CA ALA A 22 3.60 -3.48 -3.66
C ALA A 22 4.69 -3.91 -4.64
N SER A 23 4.43 -4.94 -5.45
CA SER A 23 5.36 -5.40 -6.50
C SER A 23 5.62 -4.32 -7.55
N ASP A 24 4.59 -3.62 -8.02
CA ASP A 24 4.71 -2.54 -8.98
C ASP A 24 5.56 -1.38 -8.44
N LEU A 25 5.35 -1.01 -7.17
CA LEU A 25 6.12 0.02 -6.50
C LEU A 25 7.59 -0.38 -6.33
N LEU A 26 7.85 -1.60 -5.86
CA LEU A 26 9.21 -2.11 -5.67
C LEU A 26 9.96 -2.22 -7.00
N ASN A 27 9.30 -2.67 -8.08
CA ASN A 27 9.91 -2.75 -9.41
C ASN A 27 10.24 -1.37 -9.99
N ARG A 28 9.36 -0.38 -9.81
CA ARG A 28 9.55 0.97 -10.36
C ARG A 28 10.53 1.80 -9.56
N TYR A 29 10.53 1.67 -8.24
CA TYR A 29 11.23 2.61 -7.34
C TYR A 29 12.38 1.95 -6.56
N GLY A 30 12.40 0.63 -6.43
CA GLY A 30 13.46 -0.09 -5.69
C GLY A 30 14.85 0.09 -6.29
N THR A 31 14.95 0.21 -7.61
CA THR A 31 16.22 0.52 -8.31
C THR A 31 16.64 1.98 -8.14
N LYS A 32 15.69 2.91 -8.10
CA LYS A 32 15.93 4.36 -7.98
C LYS A 32 16.44 4.76 -6.60
N TYR A 33 15.88 4.18 -5.54
CA TYR A 33 16.19 4.55 -4.16
C TYR A 33 17.19 3.61 -3.47
N LEU A 34 17.83 2.70 -4.22
CA LEU A 34 18.91 1.80 -3.78
C LEU A 34 18.87 1.41 -2.28
N LYS A 35 18.10 0.37 -1.93
CA LYS A 35 17.91 -0.19 -0.57
C LYS A 35 17.12 0.68 0.42
N ASP A 36 16.83 1.94 0.10
CA ASP A 36 16.20 2.90 1.03
C ASP A 36 14.69 3.10 0.81
N PHE A 37 14.05 2.20 0.05
CA PHE A 37 12.61 2.20 -0.21
C PHE A 37 11.98 0.90 0.32
N SER A 38 10.90 1.03 1.08
CA SER A 38 10.17 -0.10 1.64
C SER A 38 8.66 0.07 1.47
N VAL A 39 8.02 -1.08 1.27
CA VAL A 39 6.56 -1.20 1.22
C VAL A 39 6.13 -2.19 2.30
N THR A 40 5.18 -1.79 3.13
CA THR A 40 4.61 -2.63 4.20
C THR A 40 3.15 -2.93 3.89
N LEU A 41 2.75 -4.19 4.10
CA LEU A 41 1.39 -4.66 3.94
C LEU A 41 0.78 -4.92 5.32
N ASP A 42 -0.16 -4.07 5.71
CA ASP A 42 -0.80 -4.13 7.02
C ASP A 42 -2.24 -4.59 6.87
N THR A 43 -2.66 -5.50 7.74
CA THR A 43 -4.03 -5.98 7.77
C THR A 43 -4.94 -4.99 8.49
N GLY A 44 -6.13 -4.77 7.96
CA GLY A 44 -7.20 -4.02 8.62
C GLY A 44 -8.57 -4.63 8.37
N ASP A 45 -9.61 -3.91 8.79
CA ASP A 45 -11.00 -4.38 8.77
C ASP A 45 -11.94 -3.42 8.03
N GLY A 46 -13.18 -3.85 7.80
CA GLY A 46 -14.26 -2.99 7.33
C GLY A 46 -14.04 -2.44 5.91
N GLY A 47 -13.56 -3.29 4.99
CA GLY A 47 -13.41 -2.93 3.57
C GLY A 47 -12.31 -1.91 3.27
N ILE A 48 -11.41 -1.65 4.23
CA ILE A 48 -10.32 -0.70 4.09
C ILE A 48 -9.36 -1.09 2.96
N PHE A 49 -8.94 -0.08 2.20
CA PHE A 49 -7.81 -0.14 1.29
C PHE A 49 -7.21 1.25 1.23
N ASP A 50 -6.26 1.50 2.12
CA ASP A 50 -5.62 2.80 2.29
C ASP A 50 -4.13 2.71 1.98
N VAL A 51 -3.60 3.73 1.32
CA VAL A 51 -2.18 3.84 1.00
C VAL A 51 -1.63 5.09 1.66
N TYR A 52 -0.57 4.90 2.43
CA TYR A 52 0.16 5.96 3.09
C TYR A 52 1.57 6.05 2.51
N VAL A 53 2.07 7.27 2.33
CA VAL A 53 3.45 7.56 1.97
C VAL A 53 4.03 8.48 3.04
N ASP A 54 5.10 8.05 3.70
CA ASP A 54 5.73 8.78 4.81
C ASP A 54 4.72 9.20 5.89
N GLY A 55 3.79 8.29 6.20
CA GLY A 55 2.73 8.49 7.20
C GLY A 55 1.56 9.35 6.72
N LYS A 56 1.60 9.91 5.50
CA LYS A 56 0.51 10.71 4.93
C LYS A 56 -0.39 9.83 4.09
N LEU A 57 -1.71 9.88 4.34
CA LEU A 57 -2.70 9.20 3.51
C LEU A 57 -2.72 9.83 2.12
N VAL A 58 -2.38 9.05 1.09
CA VAL A 58 -2.41 9.48 -0.32
C VAL A 58 -3.58 8.89 -1.08
N PHE A 59 -4.12 7.77 -0.62
CA PHE A 59 -5.24 7.09 -1.22
C PHE A 59 -6.08 6.42 -0.14
N SER A 60 -7.41 6.55 -0.23
CA SER A 60 -8.33 5.75 0.56
C SER A 60 -9.51 5.34 -0.28
N ARG A 61 -9.74 4.03 -0.39
CA ARG A 61 -10.92 3.50 -1.08
C ARG A 61 -12.23 4.00 -0.49
N LYS A 62 -12.30 4.19 0.84
CA LYS A 62 -13.50 4.74 1.49
C LYS A 62 -13.76 6.18 1.05
N ALA A 63 -12.71 6.98 0.88
CA ALA A 63 -12.83 8.36 0.41
C ALA A 63 -13.23 8.44 -1.08
N GLU A 64 -12.85 7.44 -1.89
CA GLU A 64 -13.21 7.39 -3.31
C GLU A 64 -14.61 6.81 -3.60
N GLY A 65 -15.38 6.46 -2.57
CA GLY A 65 -16.77 5.98 -2.74
C GLY A 65 -16.93 4.47 -2.88
N GLY A 66 -15.87 3.68 -2.69
CA GLY A 66 -15.94 2.22 -2.55
C GLY A 66 -15.86 1.41 -3.85
#